data_AF-A0A957FTG2-F1
#
_entry.id   AF-A0A957FTG2-F1
#
_cell.length_a   1.000
_cell.length_b   1.000
_cell.length_c   1.000
_cell.angle_alpha   90.00
_cell.angle_beta   90.00
_cell.angle_gamma   90.00
#
_symmetry.space_group_name_H-M   'P 1'
#
loop_
_entity.id
_entity.type
_entity.pdbx_description
1 polymer ?
#
loop_
_entity_poly.entity_id
_entity_poly.type
_entity_poly.pdbx_seq_one_letter_code
_entity_poly.pdbx_strand_id
1 'polypeptide(L)'
;MLGGAYNVSILAGIDDPSAPGQTLGRLWKGSYYMDGDYQDTDDDRFPPWWEELYPCMNRSKYDNPQADYDKDGAVNWTEWEHGTNPCVPDTDDGGELDGSEISHGRNPHWDIDDVVRPIYNWSVRPLNQAILVRWSRPISYTHVFIRVEDENGGGNVYDGGQTGEMTIPLPNNKAFEVSLWGETETGEGPPTDVVMVTPKSDPDAPSGFFLIENGAPETPRRAVSLYVNASDVPLDGMAAPGGTSTAGNEWTSANEVSGDIQMRFANEIAGPWTAWEPYASARPWNLDCTTGEMCAVYAQFRDGAGNESLVISDDILLTGTTLYLPAIMK
;
A
#
# COMPACT_ATOMS: atom_id res chain seq x y z
N MET A 1 10.13 -33.46 -34.96
CA MET A 1 9.10 -32.89 -34.08
C MET A 1 9.82 -31.94 -33.15
N LEU A 2 9.23 -30.80 -32.81
CA LEU A 2 9.81 -29.93 -31.78
C LEU A 2 9.80 -30.74 -30.48
N GLY A 3 10.98 -31.13 -30.01
CA GLY A 3 11.11 -31.62 -28.64
C GLY A 3 10.80 -30.47 -27.69
N GLY A 4 10.59 -30.79 -26.43
CA GLY A 4 10.36 -29.79 -25.40
C GLY A 4 9.24 -30.18 -24.47
N ALA A 5 9.08 -29.34 -23.47
CA ALA A 5 8.08 -29.50 -22.44
C ALA A 5 6.84 -28.68 -22.84
N TYR A 6 5.65 -29.27 -22.66
CA TYR A 6 4.39 -28.71 -23.13
C TYR A 6 3.38 -28.68 -21.99
N ASN A 7 2.88 -27.49 -21.70
CA ASN A 7 1.75 -27.33 -20.79
C ASN A 7 0.48 -27.79 -21.51
N VAL A 8 -0.24 -28.71 -20.89
CA VAL A 8 -1.51 -29.23 -21.37
C VAL A 8 -2.59 -28.93 -20.35
N SER A 9 -3.73 -28.50 -20.88
CA SER A 9 -4.96 -28.37 -20.14
C SER A 9 -5.90 -29.48 -20.60
N ILE A 10 -6.17 -30.44 -19.74
CA ILE A 10 -7.15 -31.50 -19.95
C ILE A 10 -8.43 -31.09 -19.24
N LEU A 11 -9.44 -30.71 -20.01
CA LEU A 11 -10.78 -30.50 -19.48
C LEU A 11 -11.57 -31.82 -19.58
N ALA A 12 -11.91 -32.40 -18.45
CA ALA A 12 -12.83 -33.52 -18.36
C ALA A 12 -14.21 -33.00 -17.97
N GLY A 13 -15.23 -33.22 -18.82
CA GLY A 13 -16.62 -32.92 -18.51
C GLY A 13 -17.42 -34.20 -18.32
N ILE A 14 -18.20 -34.29 -17.24
CA ILE A 14 -19.23 -35.33 -17.08
C ILE A 14 -20.59 -34.65 -16.85
N ASP A 15 -21.66 -35.21 -17.40
CA ASP A 15 -23.00 -34.75 -17.04
C ASP A 15 -23.20 -34.97 -15.54
N ASP A 16 -23.68 -33.95 -14.82
CA ASP A 16 -23.92 -34.04 -13.39
C ASP A 16 -24.98 -35.12 -13.12
N PRO A 17 -24.61 -36.25 -12.48
CA PRO A 17 -25.56 -37.33 -12.22
C PRO A 17 -26.67 -36.93 -11.24
N SER A 18 -26.48 -35.81 -10.53
CA SER A 18 -27.44 -35.25 -9.57
C SER A 18 -28.25 -34.06 -10.13
N ALA A 19 -27.84 -33.46 -11.25
CA ALA A 19 -28.51 -32.31 -11.88
C ALA A 19 -28.59 -32.43 -13.42
N PRO A 20 -29.67 -33.02 -13.97
CA PRO A 20 -29.82 -33.22 -15.41
C PRO A 20 -29.74 -31.91 -16.21
N GLY A 21 -28.80 -31.82 -17.14
CA GLY A 21 -28.55 -30.65 -17.98
C GLY A 21 -27.42 -29.73 -17.50
N GLN A 22 -26.77 -30.05 -16.38
CA GLN A 22 -25.51 -29.42 -15.95
C GLN A 22 -24.32 -30.35 -16.23
N THR A 23 -23.16 -29.77 -16.48
CA THR A 23 -21.90 -30.51 -16.71
C THR A 23 -20.93 -30.19 -15.57
N LEU A 24 -20.46 -31.21 -14.87
CA LEU A 24 -19.33 -31.10 -13.95
C LEU A 24 -18.04 -31.10 -14.79
N GLY A 25 -17.29 -30.01 -14.72
CA GLY A 25 -15.97 -29.92 -15.33
C GLY A 25 -14.88 -30.15 -14.29
N ARG A 26 -13.85 -30.93 -14.65
CA ARG A 26 -12.56 -30.91 -13.96
C ARG A 26 -11.51 -30.50 -14.97
N LEU A 27 -10.83 -29.39 -14.68
CA LEU A 27 -9.65 -28.99 -15.42
C LEU A 27 -8.43 -29.61 -14.72
N TRP A 28 -7.61 -30.31 -15.49
CA TRP A 28 -6.28 -30.71 -15.08
C TRP A 28 -5.29 -29.94 -15.93
N LYS A 29 -4.43 -29.15 -15.30
CA LYS A 29 -3.25 -28.57 -15.94
C LYS A 29 -2.04 -29.39 -15.53
N GLY A 30 -1.16 -29.66 -16.48
CA GLY A 30 0.13 -30.27 -16.18
C GLY A 30 1.05 -30.20 -17.37
N SER A 31 2.26 -30.72 -17.23
CA SER A 31 3.25 -30.70 -18.30
C SER A 31 3.61 -32.11 -18.76
N TYR A 32 4.01 -32.25 -20.02
CA TYR A 32 4.66 -33.46 -20.50
C TYR A 32 5.84 -33.12 -21.41
N TYR A 33 6.86 -33.96 -21.36
CA TYR A 33 8.07 -33.81 -22.16
C TYR A 33 7.99 -34.68 -23.42
N MET A 34 8.22 -34.07 -24.59
CA MET A 34 8.44 -34.79 -25.85
C MET A 34 9.92 -34.78 -26.21
N ASP A 35 10.50 -35.96 -26.39
CA ASP A 35 11.88 -36.14 -26.87
C ASP A 35 12.00 -35.73 -28.35
N GLY A 36 12.78 -34.69 -28.62
CA GLY A 36 13.05 -34.15 -29.96
C GLY A 36 14.18 -33.10 -29.91
N ASP A 37 14.72 -32.71 -31.08
CA ASP A 37 15.85 -31.75 -31.24
C ASP A 37 15.53 -30.35 -30.69
N TYR A 38 15.54 -30.19 -29.38
CA TYR A 38 15.25 -28.94 -28.70
C TYR A 38 16.49 -28.45 -27.94
N GLN A 39 16.88 -27.21 -28.22
CA GLN A 39 18.01 -26.55 -27.57
C GLN A 39 17.53 -25.93 -26.26
N ASP A 40 17.53 -26.73 -25.21
CA ASP A 40 17.75 -26.21 -23.86
C ASP A 40 19.09 -25.45 -23.89
N THR A 41 19.02 -24.12 -23.78
CA THR A 41 20.12 -23.23 -24.17
C THR A 41 21.21 -23.15 -23.09
N ASP A 42 20.83 -23.46 -21.86
CA ASP A 42 21.56 -23.35 -20.60
C ASP A 42 21.63 -24.67 -19.82
N ASP A 43 21.01 -25.74 -20.32
CA ASP A 43 21.10 -27.12 -19.80
C ASP A 43 20.51 -27.27 -18.39
N ASP A 44 19.43 -26.54 -18.10
CA ASP A 44 18.69 -26.58 -16.83
C ASP A 44 17.36 -27.35 -16.90
N ARG A 45 16.99 -27.81 -18.09
CA ARG A 45 15.79 -28.59 -18.45
C ARG A 45 14.51 -27.78 -18.49
N PHE A 46 14.56 -26.47 -18.31
CA PHE A 46 13.44 -25.61 -18.60
C PHE A 46 13.39 -25.29 -20.11
N PRO A 47 12.18 -25.15 -20.69
CA PRO A 47 12.08 -24.70 -22.06
C PRO A 47 12.31 -23.18 -22.18
N PRO A 48 13.13 -22.71 -23.13
CA PRO A 48 13.28 -21.29 -23.45
C PRO A 48 11.97 -20.50 -23.59
N TRP A 49 10.89 -21.12 -24.08
CA TRP A 49 9.60 -20.43 -24.21
C TRP A 49 8.92 -20.15 -22.85
N TRP A 50 9.13 -21.03 -21.88
CA TRP A 50 8.58 -20.89 -20.53
C TRP A 50 9.39 -19.88 -19.74
N GLU A 51 10.72 -19.96 -19.82
CA GLU A 51 11.61 -18.97 -19.20
C GLU A 51 11.45 -17.56 -19.78
N GLU A 52 11.11 -17.43 -21.08
CA GLU A 52 10.79 -16.13 -21.70
C GLU A 52 9.47 -15.52 -21.19
N LEU A 53 8.56 -16.33 -20.62
CA LEU A 53 7.28 -15.85 -20.11
C LEU A 53 7.44 -15.14 -18.75
N TYR A 54 8.45 -15.53 -17.97
CA TYR A 54 8.57 -15.21 -16.56
C TYR A 54 9.81 -14.33 -16.26
N PRO A 55 9.65 -13.10 -15.75
CA PRO A 55 10.76 -12.14 -15.60
C PRO A 55 11.90 -12.58 -14.66
N CYS A 56 11.64 -13.49 -13.74
CA CYS A 56 12.61 -14.03 -12.80
C CYS A 56 13.48 -15.15 -13.41
N MET A 57 13.14 -15.61 -14.62
CA MET A 57 13.83 -16.70 -15.32
C MET A 57 14.58 -16.19 -16.55
N ASN A 58 15.48 -17.01 -17.08
CA ASN A 58 16.36 -16.58 -18.15
C ASN A 58 16.87 -17.75 -18.99
N ARG A 59 16.29 -17.91 -20.19
CA ARG A 59 16.67 -18.83 -21.28
C ARG A 59 18.13 -18.84 -21.77
N SER A 60 19.02 -18.11 -21.14
CA SER A 60 20.46 -18.08 -21.46
C SER A 60 21.32 -18.20 -20.20
N LYS A 61 20.72 -18.50 -19.05
CA LYS A 61 21.38 -18.71 -17.77
C LYS A 61 20.68 -19.84 -17.06
N TYR A 62 21.49 -20.79 -16.60
CA TYR A 62 21.04 -21.89 -15.75
C TYR A 62 20.15 -21.41 -14.59
N ASP A 63 18.86 -21.75 -14.67
CA ASP A 63 17.87 -21.59 -13.62
C ASP A 63 17.77 -22.89 -12.82
N ASN A 64 18.03 -22.81 -11.51
CA ASN A 64 18.07 -24.01 -10.69
C ASN A 64 16.65 -24.60 -10.52
N PRO A 65 16.37 -25.84 -10.98
CA PRO A 65 15.02 -26.41 -10.88
C PRO A 65 14.58 -26.71 -9.43
N GLN A 66 15.52 -26.71 -8.49
CA GLN A 66 15.28 -26.91 -7.05
C GLN A 66 15.30 -25.60 -6.26
N ALA A 67 15.49 -24.46 -6.92
CA ALA A 67 15.26 -23.18 -6.29
C ALA A 67 13.76 -22.89 -6.25
N ASP A 68 13.40 -22.03 -5.32
CA ASP A 68 12.06 -21.50 -5.09
C ASP A 68 12.24 -19.97 -5.21
N TYR A 69 11.90 -19.44 -6.38
CA TYR A 69 12.26 -18.07 -6.77
C TYR A 69 11.37 -17.02 -6.11
N ASP A 70 10.11 -17.34 -5.88
CA ASP A 70 9.11 -16.45 -5.28
C ASP A 70 8.79 -16.78 -3.81
N LYS A 71 9.29 -17.91 -3.30
CA LYS A 71 9.30 -18.34 -1.89
C LYS A 71 7.93 -18.75 -1.37
N ASP A 72 7.17 -19.42 -2.21
CA ASP A 72 5.83 -19.91 -1.91
C ASP A 72 5.82 -21.38 -1.40
N GLY A 73 6.98 -22.05 -1.44
CA GLY A 73 7.16 -23.45 -1.06
C GLY A 73 7.06 -24.45 -2.22
N ALA A 74 6.75 -24.01 -3.43
CA ALA A 74 6.91 -24.77 -4.67
C ALA A 74 8.25 -24.42 -5.31
N VAL A 75 9.06 -25.44 -5.64
CA VAL A 75 10.29 -25.19 -6.42
C VAL A 75 9.94 -24.97 -7.89
N ASN A 76 10.77 -24.23 -8.62
CA ASN A 76 10.58 -23.89 -10.04
C ASN A 76 10.19 -25.11 -10.90
N TRP A 77 10.74 -26.29 -10.60
CA TRP A 77 10.37 -27.54 -11.30
C TRP A 77 8.92 -27.96 -11.03
N THR A 78 8.49 -27.91 -9.77
CA THR A 78 7.11 -28.20 -9.36
C THR A 78 6.16 -27.22 -10.01
N GLU A 79 6.52 -25.95 -10.05
CA GLU A 79 5.71 -24.93 -10.70
C GLU A 79 5.54 -25.17 -12.19
N TRP A 80 6.64 -25.53 -12.87
CA TRP A 80 6.57 -25.94 -14.26
C TRP A 80 5.68 -27.19 -14.47
N GLU A 81 5.73 -28.18 -13.57
CA GLU A 81 4.88 -29.38 -13.62
C GLU A 81 3.39 -29.07 -13.42
N HIS A 82 3.07 -28.08 -12.58
CA HIS A 82 1.71 -27.66 -12.24
C HIS A 82 1.21 -26.47 -13.08
N GLY A 83 2.08 -25.88 -13.89
CA GLY A 83 1.80 -24.74 -14.75
C GLY A 83 1.53 -23.44 -13.99
N THR A 84 2.12 -23.28 -12.80
CA THR A 84 2.06 -22.06 -11.97
C THR A 84 3.18 -21.08 -12.37
N ASN A 85 3.23 -19.93 -11.71
CA ASN A 85 4.10 -18.81 -12.07
C ASN A 85 5.31 -18.69 -11.13
N PRO A 86 6.54 -19.01 -11.58
CA PRO A 86 7.76 -19.03 -10.75
C PRO A 86 8.24 -17.69 -10.22
N CYS A 87 7.52 -16.61 -10.53
CA CYS A 87 7.83 -15.28 -10.03
C CYS A 87 6.72 -14.71 -9.14
N VAL A 88 5.62 -15.42 -8.94
CA VAL A 88 4.43 -14.92 -8.24
C VAL A 88 3.92 -16.02 -7.31
N PRO A 89 3.99 -15.82 -5.97
CA PRO A 89 3.72 -16.88 -5.00
C PRO A 89 2.30 -17.47 -5.01
N ASP A 90 1.36 -16.81 -5.68
CA ASP A 90 -0.07 -17.13 -5.76
C ASP A 90 -0.49 -16.87 -7.21
N THR A 91 -0.66 -17.92 -8.00
CA THR A 91 -0.85 -17.81 -9.46
C THR A 91 -2.24 -17.31 -9.84
N ASP A 92 -3.24 -17.52 -9.00
CA ASP A 92 -4.64 -17.15 -9.29
C ASP A 92 -5.15 -15.95 -8.50
N ASP A 93 -4.30 -15.35 -7.67
CA ASP A 93 -4.57 -14.21 -6.81
C ASP A 93 -5.72 -14.48 -5.79
N GLY A 94 -5.97 -15.75 -5.47
CA GLY A 94 -7.03 -16.22 -4.57
C GLY A 94 -6.72 -16.06 -3.09
N GLY A 95 -5.44 -15.87 -2.75
CA GLY A 95 -4.92 -15.58 -1.42
C GLY A 95 -4.22 -16.73 -0.74
N GLU A 96 -4.01 -17.84 -1.44
CA GLU A 96 -3.26 -18.99 -0.97
C GLU A 96 -1.99 -19.18 -1.83
N LEU A 97 -0.90 -19.66 -1.22
CA LEU A 97 0.33 -19.93 -1.96
C LEU A 97 0.19 -21.15 -2.88
N ASP A 98 0.78 -21.12 -4.09
CA ASP A 98 0.71 -22.26 -5.01
C ASP A 98 1.29 -23.53 -4.37
N GLY A 99 2.42 -23.42 -3.67
CA GLY A 99 3.03 -24.50 -2.89
C GLY A 99 2.13 -25.03 -1.77
N SER A 100 1.39 -24.15 -1.10
CA SER A 100 0.39 -24.54 -0.10
C SER A 100 -0.72 -25.36 -0.73
N GLU A 101 -1.25 -24.91 -1.87
CA GLU A 101 -2.33 -25.60 -2.56
C GLU A 101 -1.90 -26.95 -3.11
N ILE A 102 -0.75 -27.01 -3.78
CA ILE A 102 -0.18 -28.23 -4.38
C ILE A 102 0.04 -29.28 -3.30
N SER A 103 0.63 -28.90 -2.15
CA SER A 103 0.92 -29.83 -1.06
C SER A 103 -0.32 -30.43 -0.40
N HIS A 104 -1.46 -29.73 -0.47
CA HIS A 104 -2.74 -30.17 0.07
C HIS A 104 -3.75 -30.65 -1.00
N GLY A 105 -3.35 -30.70 -2.27
CA GLY A 105 -4.18 -31.20 -3.38
C GLY A 105 -5.30 -30.27 -3.81
N ARG A 106 -5.16 -28.96 -3.54
CA ARG A 106 -5.98 -27.88 -4.10
C ARG A 106 -5.47 -27.46 -5.49
N ASN A 107 -6.21 -26.61 -6.16
CA ASN A 107 -5.91 -26.20 -7.53
C ASN A 107 -5.40 -24.75 -7.60
N PRO A 108 -4.10 -24.52 -7.90
CA PRO A 108 -3.46 -23.18 -7.92
C PRO A 108 -3.83 -22.31 -9.13
N HIS A 109 -5.02 -22.55 -9.67
CA HIS A 109 -5.60 -21.84 -10.80
C HIS A 109 -7.09 -21.60 -10.57
N TRP A 110 -7.56 -21.80 -9.34
CA TRP A 110 -8.96 -21.68 -8.95
C TRP A 110 -9.18 -21.18 -7.52
N ASP A 111 -8.95 -19.87 -7.33
CA ASP A 111 -9.31 -18.98 -6.22
C ASP A 111 -10.52 -19.33 -5.30
N ILE A 112 -11.50 -20.09 -5.80
CA ILE A 112 -12.68 -20.51 -5.05
C ILE A 112 -12.36 -21.68 -4.09
N ASP A 113 -11.43 -22.57 -4.41
CA ASP A 113 -11.07 -23.70 -3.51
C ASP A 113 -10.05 -23.36 -2.43
N ASP A 114 -9.53 -22.13 -2.43
CA ASP A 114 -8.66 -21.57 -1.42
C ASP A 114 -9.29 -21.57 -0.03
N VAL A 115 -8.49 -22.03 0.92
CA VAL A 115 -8.82 -21.96 2.35
C VAL A 115 -8.25 -20.70 3.00
N VAL A 116 -7.26 -20.09 2.37
CA VAL A 116 -6.75 -18.76 2.70
C VAL A 116 -7.42 -17.72 1.79
N ARG A 117 -7.32 -16.45 2.13
CA ARG A 117 -7.89 -15.31 1.39
C ARG A 117 -6.87 -14.19 1.41
N PRO A 118 -6.93 -13.18 0.53
CA PRO A 118 -5.95 -12.11 0.56
C PRO A 118 -6.25 -11.12 1.70
N ILE A 119 -5.20 -10.58 2.32
CA ILE A 119 -5.31 -9.53 3.34
C ILE A 119 -5.39 -8.17 2.65
N TYR A 120 -6.60 -7.75 2.26
CA TYR A 120 -6.78 -6.50 1.50
C TYR A 120 -6.64 -5.22 2.34
N ASN A 121 -7.23 -5.20 3.53
CA ASN A 121 -7.31 -3.98 4.34
C ASN A 121 -6.44 -4.15 5.59
N TRP A 122 -5.24 -3.60 5.55
CA TRP A 122 -4.36 -3.55 6.71
C TRP A 122 -3.62 -2.22 6.77
N SER A 123 -3.07 -1.91 7.94
CA SER A 123 -2.34 -0.67 8.17
C SER A 123 -1.39 -0.82 9.35
N VAL A 124 -0.32 -0.05 9.33
CA VAL A 124 0.63 0.06 10.44
C VAL A 124 0.68 1.52 10.87
N ARG A 125 0.45 1.77 12.15
CA ARG A 125 0.56 3.10 12.74
C ARG A 125 1.76 3.14 13.70
N PRO A 126 2.71 4.08 13.52
CA PRO A 126 3.73 4.32 14.53
C PRO A 126 3.14 4.91 15.81
N LEU A 127 3.65 4.47 16.96
CA LEU A 127 3.32 4.98 18.29
C LEU A 127 4.60 5.28 19.07
N ASN A 128 4.46 5.92 20.22
CA ASN A 128 5.55 6.04 21.19
C ASN A 128 5.95 4.66 21.73
N GLN A 129 7.17 4.24 21.43
CA GLN A 129 7.77 2.96 21.79
C GLN A 129 7.00 1.72 21.29
N ALA A 130 6.20 1.85 20.24
CA ALA A 130 5.43 0.75 19.68
C ALA A 130 4.99 1.01 18.23
N ILE A 131 4.42 -0.02 17.61
CA ILE A 131 3.55 0.11 16.44
C ILE A 131 2.20 -0.53 16.75
N LEU A 132 1.16 -0.01 16.12
CA LEU A 132 -0.16 -0.61 16.07
C LEU A 132 -0.40 -1.14 14.67
N VAL A 133 -0.48 -2.46 14.54
CA VAL A 133 -0.80 -3.15 13.29
C VAL A 133 -2.29 -3.48 13.33
N ARG A 134 -3.00 -3.16 12.25
CA ARG A 134 -4.44 -3.44 12.10
C ARG A 134 -4.68 -4.15 10.79
N TRP A 135 -5.59 -5.10 10.79
CA TRP A 135 -6.02 -5.81 9.59
C TRP A 135 -7.52 -6.08 9.67
N SER A 136 -8.15 -6.23 8.51
CA SER A 136 -9.54 -6.68 8.44
C SER A 136 -9.64 -8.02 9.15
N ARG A 137 -10.42 -8.05 10.23
CA ARG A 137 -10.74 -9.27 10.97
C ARG A 137 -11.23 -10.33 9.99
N PRO A 138 -10.46 -11.38 9.74
CA PRO A 138 -10.85 -12.41 8.79
C PRO A 138 -11.71 -13.44 9.50
N ILE A 139 -12.74 -13.92 8.78
CA ILE A 139 -13.46 -15.15 9.14
C ILE A 139 -12.66 -16.37 8.65
N SER A 140 -11.65 -16.16 7.79
CA SER A 140 -10.94 -17.20 7.05
C SER A 140 -9.62 -17.69 7.64
N TYR A 141 -8.91 -16.94 8.49
CA TYR A 141 -7.61 -17.40 9.03
C TYR A 141 -7.73 -17.90 10.46
N THR A 142 -6.98 -18.94 10.80
CA THR A 142 -6.78 -19.37 12.19
C THR A 142 -5.82 -18.43 12.90
N HIS A 143 -4.75 -18.04 12.20
CA HIS A 143 -3.72 -17.13 12.70
C HIS A 143 -3.35 -16.08 11.65
N VAL A 144 -3.08 -14.86 12.11
CA VAL A 144 -2.40 -13.84 11.30
C VAL A 144 -1.05 -13.60 11.94
N PHE A 145 0.00 -13.84 11.17
CA PHE A 145 1.35 -13.58 11.60
C PHE A 145 1.82 -12.21 11.11
N ILE A 146 2.59 -11.54 11.95
CA ILE A 146 3.15 -10.23 11.68
C ILE A 146 4.66 -10.37 11.76
N ARG A 147 5.34 -10.20 10.62
CA ARG A 147 6.80 -10.11 10.56
C ARG A 147 7.20 -8.66 10.79
N VAL A 148 8.14 -8.45 11.70
CA VAL A 148 8.76 -7.15 11.95
C VAL A 148 10.27 -7.32 11.87
N GLU A 149 10.89 -6.72 10.85
CA GLU A 149 12.33 -6.79 10.59
C GLU A 149 12.97 -5.41 10.68
N ASP A 150 14.22 -5.37 11.15
CA ASP A 150 15.02 -4.16 11.10
C ASP A 150 15.83 -4.03 9.80
N GLU A 151 16.44 -2.87 9.61
CA GLU A 151 17.30 -2.56 8.45
C GLU A 151 18.48 -3.53 8.22
N ASN A 152 18.80 -4.40 9.18
CA ASN A 152 19.86 -5.40 9.07
C ASN A 152 19.31 -6.83 8.87
N GLY A 153 18.00 -6.98 8.64
CA GLY A 153 17.31 -8.26 8.50
C GLY A 153 17.11 -9.01 9.82
N GLY A 154 17.34 -8.36 10.96
CA GLY A 154 17.04 -8.91 12.28
C GLY A 154 15.58 -8.63 12.65
N GLY A 155 14.77 -9.68 12.83
CA GLY A 155 13.34 -9.52 13.10
C GLY A 155 12.72 -10.60 13.96
N ASN A 156 11.45 -10.37 14.32
CA ASN A 156 10.61 -11.32 15.04
C ASN A 156 9.29 -11.50 14.28
N VAL A 157 8.72 -12.70 14.41
CA VAL A 157 7.36 -13.00 13.98
C VAL A 157 6.45 -13.01 15.21
N TYR A 158 5.34 -12.30 15.13
CA TYR A 158 4.32 -12.21 16.17
C TYR A 158 3.04 -12.87 15.69
N ASP A 159 2.43 -13.71 16.52
CA ASP A 159 1.10 -14.27 16.27
C ASP A 159 0.04 -13.26 16.76
N GLY A 160 -0.63 -12.61 15.81
CA GLY A 160 -1.73 -11.68 16.05
C GLY A 160 -3.09 -12.36 16.22
N GLY A 161 -3.18 -13.67 15.94
CA GLY A 161 -4.42 -14.44 15.97
C GLY A 161 -5.52 -13.83 15.09
N GLN A 162 -6.75 -13.83 15.61
CA GLN A 162 -7.95 -13.34 14.91
C GLN A 162 -8.46 -11.98 15.41
N THR A 163 -7.64 -11.28 16.20
CA THR A 163 -8.07 -10.06 16.93
C THR A 163 -8.34 -8.87 16.01
N GLY A 164 -7.68 -8.82 14.84
CA GLY A 164 -7.75 -7.72 13.87
C GLY A 164 -6.87 -6.52 14.20
N GLU A 165 -6.21 -6.53 15.36
CA GLU A 165 -5.22 -5.52 15.71
C GLU A 165 -4.23 -6.05 16.76
N MET A 166 -2.99 -5.60 16.69
CA MET A 166 -1.94 -5.93 17.64
C MET A 166 -1.01 -4.75 17.84
N THR A 167 -0.68 -4.46 19.11
CA THR A 167 0.36 -3.49 19.47
C THR A 167 1.66 -4.23 19.74
N ILE A 168 2.72 -3.84 19.03
CA ILE A 168 4.05 -4.47 19.13
C ILE A 168 5.02 -3.42 19.69
N PRO A 169 5.62 -3.65 20.87
CA PRO A 169 6.62 -2.75 21.45
C PRO A 169 7.90 -2.69 20.61
N LEU A 170 8.32 -1.48 20.24
CA LEU A 170 9.50 -1.24 19.40
C LEU A 170 10.20 0.06 19.81
N PRO A 171 11.53 0.17 19.71
CA PRO A 171 12.23 1.41 20.06
C PRO A 171 11.90 2.55 19.10
N ASN A 172 11.84 3.78 19.64
CA ASN A 172 11.68 5.00 18.83
C ASN A 172 12.91 5.27 17.96
N ASN A 173 12.68 5.97 16.85
CA ASN A 173 13.68 6.48 15.91
C ASN A 173 14.50 5.38 15.20
N LYS A 174 13.96 4.15 15.15
CA LYS A 174 14.49 3.06 14.32
C LYS A 174 13.43 2.66 13.31
N ALA A 175 13.84 2.50 12.05
CA ALA A 175 12.95 2.05 10.99
C ALA A 175 12.80 0.51 11.03
N PHE A 176 11.58 0.05 10.77
CA PHE A 176 11.22 -1.35 10.69
C PHE A 176 10.41 -1.63 9.44
N GLU A 177 10.64 -2.80 8.85
CA GLU A 177 9.85 -3.41 7.80
C GLU A 177 8.77 -4.27 8.45
N VAL A 178 7.52 -4.08 8.02
CA VAL A 178 6.37 -4.84 8.55
C VAL A 178 5.59 -5.45 7.39
N SER A 179 5.35 -6.76 7.48
CA SER A 179 4.47 -7.50 6.58
C SER A 179 3.64 -8.51 7.36
N LEU A 180 2.50 -8.90 6.80
CA LEU A 180 1.56 -9.83 7.41
C LEU A 180 1.32 -11.01 6.48
N TRP A 181 0.99 -12.18 7.02
CA TRP A 181 0.40 -13.27 6.25
C TRP A 181 -0.63 -14.02 7.09
N GLY A 182 -1.54 -14.69 6.40
CA GLY A 182 -2.59 -15.49 7.02
C GLY A 182 -2.29 -16.98 6.90
N GLU A 183 -2.64 -17.74 7.93
CA GLU A 183 -2.54 -19.19 7.93
C GLU A 183 -3.84 -19.82 8.47
N THR A 184 -4.21 -20.95 7.89
CA THR A 184 -5.26 -21.86 8.37
C THR A 184 -4.62 -23.20 8.75
N GLU A 185 -5.40 -24.13 9.32
CA GLU A 185 -4.88 -25.46 9.67
C GLU A 185 -4.23 -26.20 8.48
N THR A 186 -4.65 -25.90 7.26
CA THR A 186 -4.23 -26.62 6.05
C THR A 186 -3.85 -25.69 4.90
N GLY A 187 -3.53 -24.43 5.16
CA GLY A 187 -3.21 -23.50 4.07
C GLY A 187 -2.47 -22.26 4.55
N GLU A 188 -1.55 -21.79 3.73
CA GLU A 188 -0.69 -20.62 3.97
C GLU A 188 -0.89 -19.61 2.84
N GLY A 189 -1.05 -18.33 3.19
CA GLY A 189 -1.20 -17.24 2.22
C GLY A 189 0.10 -16.46 2.04
N PRO A 190 0.23 -15.73 0.93
CA PRO A 190 1.40 -14.89 0.68
C PRO A 190 1.53 -13.75 1.69
N PRO A 191 2.77 -13.31 1.95
CA PRO A 191 2.98 -12.09 2.71
C PRO A 191 2.45 -10.87 1.95
N THR A 192 1.85 -9.93 2.69
CA THR A 192 1.49 -8.62 2.16
C THR A 192 2.74 -7.86 1.72
N ASP A 193 2.51 -6.79 0.96
CA ASP A 193 3.53 -5.77 0.72
C ASP A 193 4.19 -5.32 2.03
N VAL A 194 5.46 -4.96 1.95
CA VAL A 194 6.23 -4.47 3.11
C VAL A 194 5.91 -2.98 3.33
N VAL A 195 5.53 -2.64 4.56
CA VAL A 195 5.35 -1.25 5.00
C VAL A 195 6.50 -0.85 5.92
N MET A 196 7.17 0.24 5.55
CA MET A 196 8.17 0.89 6.40
C MET A 196 7.50 1.72 7.48
N VAL A 197 7.89 1.51 8.74
CA VAL A 197 7.40 2.28 9.88
C VAL A 197 8.55 2.70 10.79
N THR A 198 8.47 3.90 11.36
CA THR A 198 9.44 4.38 12.36
C THR A 198 8.68 4.89 13.58
N PRO A 199 8.65 4.13 14.70
CA PRO A 199 8.10 4.61 15.97
C PRO A 199 8.79 5.89 16.41
N LYS A 200 8.05 6.81 17.02
CA LYS A 200 8.56 8.08 17.54
C LYS A 200 7.79 8.46 18.79
N SER A 201 8.40 9.28 19.64
CA SER A 201 7.72 9.85 20.81
C SER A 201 6.47 10.61 20.38
N ASP A 202 6.62 11.46 19.38
CA ASP A 202 5.53 12.11 18.65
C ASP A 202 5.64 11.69 17.17
N PRO A 203 4.80 10.74 16.73
CA PRO A 203 4.73 10.32 15.34
C PRO A 203 3.62 11.04 14.55
N ASP A 204 2.80 11.87 15.21
CA ASP A 204 1.58 12.42 14.64
C ASP A 204 1.88 13.82 14.07
N ALA A 205 1.75 13.99 12.76
CA ALA A 205 1.98 15.29 12.14
C ALA A 205 0.90 16.33 12.54
N PRO A 206 1.25 17.62 12.60
CA PRO A 206 0.29 18.66 12.91
C PRO A 206 -0.75 18.78 11.79
N SER A 207 -1.95 19.21 12.18
CA SER A 207 -3.08 19.44 11.28
C SER A 207 -3.52 20.90 11.30
N GLY A 208 -4.14 21.38 10.24
CA GLY A 208 -4.57 22.78 10.18
C GLY A 208 -5.24 23.15 8.88
N PHE A 209 -5.64 24.42 8.81
CA PHE A 209 -6.15 25.07 7.60
C PHE A 209 -5.67 26.52 7.56
N PHE A 210 -5.74 27.13 6.40
CA PHE A 210 -5.59 28.58 6.27
C PHE A 210 -6.62 29.14 5.28
N LEU A 211 -6.88 30.43 5.37
CA LEU A 211 -7.79 31.16 4.50
C LEU A 211 -7.12 32.44 3.98
N ILE A 212 -7.20 32.70 2.69
CA ILE A 212 -6.77 33.95 2.06
C ILE A 212 -7.85 35.00 2.30
N GLU A 213 -7.47 36.15 2.87
CA GLU A 213 -8.42 37.25 3.19
C GLU A 213 -9.67 36.78 3.97
N ASN A 214 -9.47 35.81 4.88
CA ASN A 214 -10.54 35.21 5.69
C ASN A 214 -11.65 34.53 4.84
N GLY A 215 -11.26 33.94 3.71
CA GLY A 215 -12.15 33.20 2.81
C GLY A 215 -12.91 34.11 1.84
N ALA A 216 -12.35 35.29 1.53
CA ALA A 216 -12.94 36.18 0.54
C ALA A 216 -12.88 35.52 -0.86
N PRO A 217 -13.96 35.59 -1.65
CA PRO A 217 -13.96 34.97 -2.98
C PRO A 217 -13.06 35.71 -3.99
N GLU A 218 -12.81 36.99 -3.76
CA GLU A 218 -11.99 37.83 -4.63
C GLU A 218 -11.22 38.91 -3.86
N THR A 219 -10.11 39.36 -4.44
CA THR A 219 -9.33 40.49 -3.94
C THR A 219 -8.86 41.39 -5.11
N PRO A 220 -8.93 42.72 -4.99
CA PRO A 220 -8.35 43.63 -5.97
C PRO A 220 -6.84 43.83 -5.79
N ARG A 221 -6.22 43.17 -4.80
CA ARG A 221 -4.83 43.40 -4.38
C ARG A 221 -4.03 42.09 -4.39
N ARG A 222 -2.79 42.17 -4.90
CA ARG A 222 -1.82 41.07 -4.83
C ARG A 222 -1.29 40.81 -3.41
N ALA A 223 -1.16 41.87 -2.62
CA ALA A 223 -0.79 41.76 -1.22
C ALA A 223 -2.03 41.39 -0.40
N VAL A 224 -2.00 40.19 0.18
CA VAL A 224 -3.09 39.59 0.96
C VAL A 224 -2.60 39.14 2.33
N SER A 225 -3.54 38.83 3.22
CA SER A 225 -3.27 38.19 4.51
C SER A 225 -3.77 36.74 4.51
N LEU A 226 -2.91 35.82 4.90
CA LEU A 226 -3.25 34.42 5.16
C LEU A 226 -3.61 34.27 6.63
N TYR A 227 -4.82 33.81 6.93
CA TYR A 227 -5.28 33.54 8.29
C TYR A 227 -5.14 32.05 8.57
N VAL A 228 -4.36 31.68 9.59
CA VAL A 228 -3.85 30.32 9.77
C VAL A 228 -4.30 29.75 11.10
N ASN A 229 -4.81 28.52 11.08
CA ASN A 229 -5.14 27.76 12.28
C ASN A 229 -4.52 26.37 12.17
N ALA A 230 -3.65 26.02 13.13
CA ALA A 230 -2.97 24.74 13.17
C ALA A 230 -2.95 24.19 14.60
N SER A 231 -2.99 22.88 14.73
CA SER A 231 -2.97 22.11 15.97
C SER A 231 -2.06 20.91 15.80
N ASP A 232 -1.17 20.73 16.77
CA ASP A 232 -0.33 19.54 16.91
C ASP A 232 -0.99 18.44 17.75
N VAL A 233 -2.15 18.75 18.35
CA VAL A 233 -2.96 17.73 18.99
C VAL A 233 -3.67 16.95 17.87
N PRO A 234 -3.50 15.61 17.79
CA PRO A 234 -4.21 14.79 16.82
C PRO A 234 -5.72 15.05 16.94
N LEU A 235 -6.36 15.39 15.82
CA LEU A 235 -7.80 15.65 15.83
C LEU A 235 -8.56 14.33 16.03
N ASP A 236 -9.40 14.30 17.06
CA ASP A 236 -10.30 13.18 17.34
C ASP A 236 -11.32 13.00 16.21
N GLY A 237 -11.21 11.89 15.49
CA GLY A 237 -12.26 11.36 14.63
C GLY A 237 -12.57 12.16 13.36
N MET A 238 -11.95 11.78 12.25
CA MET A 238 -12.74 11.65 11.02
C MET A 238 -13.42 10.29 11.05
N ALA A 239 -14.75 10.26 10.89
CA ALA A 239 -15.54 9.05 10.92
C ALA A 239 -15.04 8.04 9.88
N ALA A 240 -14.48 6.91 10.33
CA ALA A 240 -14.37 5.73 9.48
C ALA A 240 -15.79 5.17 9.28
N PRO A 241 -16.28 5.01 8.04
CA PRO A 241 -17.59 4.43 7.79
C PRO A 241 -17.57 2.95 8.21
N GLY A 242 -18.22 2.62 9.34
CA GLY A 242 -18.61 1.24 9.66
C GLY A 242 -18.11 0.64 10.98
N GLY A 243 -17.36 1.34 11.82
CA GLY A 243 -16.89 0.80 13.10
C GLY A 243 -17.73 1.27 14.30
N THR A 244 -18.59 0.41 14.84
CA THR A 244 -19.16 0.59 16.19
C THR A 244 -18.10 0.27 17.24
N SER A 245 -17.14 1.17 17.42
CA SER A 245 -16.31 1.21 18.60
C SER A 245 -15.75 2.61 18.78
N THR A 246 -15.95 3.14 19.97
CA THR A 246 -15.22 4.22 20.64
C THR A 246 -13.69 3.95 20.71
N ALA A 247 -13.05 3.59 19.60
CA ALA A 247 -11.63 3.24 19.50
C ALA A 247 -10.78 4.37 18.89
N GLY A 248 -11.33 5.58 18.79
CA GLY A 248 -10.59 6.77 18.36
C GLY A 248 -9.67 7.35 19.44
N ASN A 249 -9.75 6.88 20.70
CA ASN A 249 -9.34 7.70 21.85
C ASN A 249 -8.24 7.10 22.76
N GLU A 250 -7.96 5.79 22.74
CA GLU A 250 -6.89 5.26 23.61
C GLU A 250 -5.48 5.41 23.00
N TRP A 251 -5.37 5.41 21.67
CA TRP A 251 -4.07 5.27 20.99
C TRP A 251 -3.39 6.60 20.65
N THR A 252 -4.15 7.68 20.45
CA THR A 252 -3.62 9.05 20.37
C THR A 252 -3.11 9.53 21.73
N SER A 253 -3.64 8.99 22.83
CA SER A 253 -3.22 9.38 24.19
C SER A 253 -1.86 8.85 24.63
N ALA A 254 -1.32 7.84 23.93
CA ALA A 254 -0.02 7.25 24.22
C ALA A 254 1.16 8.01 23.58
N ASN A 255 0.87 8.81 22.54
CA ASN A 255 1.87 9.61 21.86
C ASN A 255 2.10 10.94 22.59
N GLU A 256 3.33 11.41 22.57
CA GLU A 256 3.67 12.76 23.02
C GLU A 256 3.19 13.77 21.98
N VAL A 257 2.93 15.01 22.41
CA VAL A 257 2.64 16.15 21.52
C VAL A 257 3.83 17.10 21.64
N SER A 258 4.62 17.21 20.57
CA SER A 258 5.88 17.96 20.57
C SER A 258 5.67 19.47 20.54
N GLY A 259 4.55 19.94 20.00
CA GLY A 259 4.19 21.34 19.89
C GLY A 259 5.06 22.07 18.87
N ASP A 260 5.49 23.30 19.21
CA ASP A 260 6.42 24.12 18.41
C ASP A 260 6.12 24.16 16.90
N ILE A 261 4.84 24.33 16.58
CA ILE A 261 4.37 24.34 15.19
C ILE A 261 5.10 25.42 14.40
N GLN A 262 5.62 24.99 13.26
CA GLN A 262 6.18 25.82 12.21
C GLN A 262 5.30 25.73 10.96
N MET A 263 5.37 26.76 10.13
CA MET A 263 4.61 26.86 8.89
C MET A 263 5.52 27.30 7.74
N ARG A 264 5.16 26.90 6.52
CA ARG A 264 5.75 27.38 5.27
C ARG A 264 4.69 27.48 4.20
N PHE A 265 4.91 28.34 3.19
CA PHE A 265 3.94 28.57 2.12
C PHE A 265 4.62 28.65 0.76
N ALA A 266 3.84 28.41 -0.29
CA ALA A 266 4.24 28.52 -1.70
C ALA A 266 3.05 28.99 -2.56
N ASN A 267 3.34 29.60 -3.72
CA ASN A 267 2.32 29.93 -4.73
C ASN A 267 2.07 28.77 -5.72
N GLU A 268 2.79 27.65 -5.57
CA GLU A 268 2.69 26.48 -6.43
C GLU A 268 2.84 25.21 -5.58
N ILE A 269 2.15 24.13 -5.95
CA ILE A 269 2.09 22.88 -5.19
C ILE A 269 3.47 22.24 -4.93
N ALA A 270 4.39 22.39 -5.89
CA ALA A 270 5.76 21.87 -5.85
C ALA A 270 6.80 22.98 -6.14
N GLY A 271 6.43 24.23 -5.91
CA GLY A 271 7.27 25.39 -6.17
C GLY A 271 8.28 25.68 -5.05
N PRO A 272 9.03 26.79 -5.16
CA PRO A 272 9.94 27.21 -4.10
C PRO A 272 9.15 27.57 -2.84
N TRP A 273 9.27 26.71 -1.82
CA TRP A 273 8.71 26.97 -0.51
C TRP A 273 9.48 28.07 0.22
N THR A 274 8.79 28.88 1.03
CA THR A 274 9.48 29.70 2.01
C THR A 274 10.22 28.84 3.03
N ALA A 275 11.23 29.40 3.69
CA ALA A 275 11.81 28.77 4.87
C ALA A 275 10.72 28.50 5.93
N TRP A 276 10.94 27.47 6.74
CA TRP A 276 10.12 27.21 7.92
C TRP A 276 10.18 28.40 8.88
N GLU A 277 9.03 28.89 9.30
CA GLU A 277 8.88 29.96 10.27
C GLU A 277 7.97 29.53 11.43
N PRO A 278 8.09 30.12 12.63
CA PRO A 278 7.18 29.81 13.74
C PRO A 278 5.71 30.09 13.39
N TYR A 279 4.80 29.31 13.95
CA TYR A 279 3.36 29.52 13.77
C TYR A 279 2.95 30.95 14.15
N ALA A 280 2.15 31.57 13.27
CA ALA A 280 1.44 32.80 13.54
C ALA A 280 0.03 32.72 12.94
N SER A 281 -0.95 33.29 13.65
CA SER A 281 -2.37 33.25 13.23
C SER A 281 -2.67 34.08 11.98
N ALA A 282 -1.74 34.95 11.56
CA ALA A 282 -1.84 35.74 10.35
C ALA A 282 -0.45 35.96 9.72
N ARG A 283 -0.37 35.85 8.39
CA ARG A 283 0.85 36.06 7.61
C ARG A 283 0.60 36.93 6.38
N PRO A 284 1.35 38.03 6.17
CA PRO A 284 1.32 38.77 4.91
C PRO A 284 1.87 37.93 3.75
N TRP A 285 1.21 37.96 2.60
CA TRP A 285 1.58 37.17 1.43
C TRP A 285 1.37 37.95 0.13
N ASN A 286 2.21 37.67 -0.87
CA ASN A 286 2.07 38.23 -2.22
C ASN A 286 1.70 37.13 -3.20
N LEU A 287 0.54 37.28 -3.83
CA LEU A 287 0.04 36.38 -4.86
C LEU A 287 0.88 36.48 -6.13
N ASP A 288 1.30 35.33 -6.64
CA ASP A 288 2.05 35.18 -7.89
C ASP A 288 1.19 34.56 -8.99
N CYS A 289 0.20 35.33 -9.45
CA CYS A 289 -0.78 34.97 -10.48
C CYS A 289 -1.08 36.20 -11.34
N THR A 290 -1.83 36.07 -12.45
CA THR A 290 -2.25 37.24 -13.23
C THR A 290 -3.64 37.74 -12.82
N THR A 291 -3.92 39.02 -13.11
CA THR A 291 -5.23 39.60 -12.81
C THR A 291 -6.29 38.98 -13.71
N GLY A 292 -7.37 38.50 -13.12
CA GLY A 292 -8.42 37.72 -13.77
C GLY A 292 -8.29 36.20 -13.58
N GLU A 293 -7.25 35.73 -12.90
CA GLU A 293 -7.03 34.30 -12.62
C GLU A 293 -7.30 33.96 -11.15
N MET A 294 -7.57 32.67 -10.91
CA MET A 294 -7.58 32.08 -9.58
C MET A 294 -6.15 31.88 -9.10
N CYS A 295 -5.84 32.45 -7.95
CA CYS A 295 -4.52 32.40 -7.33
C CYS A 295 -4.56 31.39 -6.20
N ALA A 296 -3.86 30.27 -6.37
CA ALA A 296 -3.73 29.27 -5.33
C ALA A 296 -2.51 29.58 -4.45
N VAL A 297 -2.68 29.42 -3.15
CA VAL A 297 -1.59 29.39 -2.17
C VAL A 297 -1.58 28.00 -1.56
N TYR A 298 -0.40 27.51 -1.23
CA TYR A 298 -0.19 26.23 -0.58
C TYR A 298 0.48 26.47 0.76
N ALA A 299 0.12 25.68 1.76
CA ALA A 299 0.72 25.71 3.09
C ALA A 299 1.05 24.30 3.57
N GLN A 300 2.04 24.23 4.45
CA GLN A 300 2.40 23.02 5.16
C GLN A 300 2.86 23.37 6.57
N PHE A 301 2.58 22.48 7.51
CA PHE A 301 2.94 22.62 8.91
C PHE A 301 3.98 21.56 9.31
N ARG A 302 4.76 21.87 10.33
CA ARG A 302 5.71 20.95 10.94
C ARG A 302 5.73 21.15 12.44
N ASP A 303 5.82 20.08 13.20
CA ASP A 303 5.88 20.11 14.67
C ASP A 303 7.32 20.16 15.20
N GLY A 304 7.47 20.14 16.53
CA GLY A 304 8.74 20.08 17.23
C GLY A 304 9.49 18.76 17.03
N ALA A 305 8.80 17.67 16.70
CA ALA A 305 9.37 16.36 16.36
C ALA A 305 9.81 16.24 14.90
N GLY A 306 9.52 17.26 14.08
CA GLY A 306 9.85 17.33 12.67
C GLY A 306 8.89 16.56 11.76
N ASN A 307 7.71 16.16 12.22
CA ASN A 307 6.70 15.55 11.35
C ASN A 307 6.04 16.66 10.51
N GLU A 308 5.96 16.44 9.20
CA GLU A 308 5.37 17.40 8.27
C GLU A 308 3.92 17.01 7.94
N SER A 309 3.02 17.98 7.94
CA SER A 309 1.62 17.79 7.55
C SER A 309 1.48 17.48 6.06
N LEU A 310 0.29 17.04 5.66
CA LEU A 310 -0.12 17.12 4.25
C LEU A 310 -0.08 18.58 3.77
N VAL A 311 0.16 18.76 2.47
CA VAL A 311 0.04 20.07 1.83
C VAL A 311 -1.43 20.42 1.70
N ILE A 312 -1.80 21.61 2.18
CA ILE A 312 -3.14 22.18 2.06
C ILE A 312 -3.10 23.39 1.14
N SER A 313 -4.24 23.78 0.60
CA SER A 313 -4.36 24.94 -0.30
C SER A 313 -5.64 25.73 -0.06
N ASP A 314 -5.59 26.99 -0.45
CA ASP A 314 -6.75 27.88 -0.59
C ASP A 314 -6.54 28.73 -1.84
N ASP A 315 -7.64 29.22 -2.42
CA ASP A 315 -7.64 29.97 -3.67
C ASP A 315 -8.49 31.24 -3.60
N ILE A 316 -8.08 32.25 -4.36
CA ILE A 316 -8.78 33.53 -4.43
C ILE A 316 -8.71 34.10 -5.85
N LEU A 317 -9.80 34.73 -6.32
CA LEU A 317 -9.79 35.43 -7.59
C LEU A 317 -9.08 36.79 -7.45
N LEU A 318 -8.00 37.02 -8.22
CA LEU A 318 -7.36 38.34 -8.27
C LEU A 318 -8.10 39.24 -9.26
N THR A 319 -8.91 40.16 -8.77
CA THR A 319 -9.61 41.15 -9.60
C THR A 319 -8.75 42.39 -9.86
N GLY A 320 -9.05 43.10 -10.94
CA GLY A 320 -8.41 44.39 -11.22
C GLY A 320 -9.05 45.50 -10.40
N THR A 321 -8.25 46.48 -9.96
CA THR A 321 -8.81 47.72 -9.41
C THR A 321 -9.60 48.45 -10.49
N THR A 322 -10.92 48.41 -10.41
CA THR A 322 -11.78 49.23 -11.27
C THR A 322 -11.71 50.68 -10.78
N LEU A 323 -11.04 51.54 -11.54
CA LEU A 323 -10.95 52.97 -11.24
C LEU A 323 -12.19 53.68 -11.81
N TYR A 324 -13.11 54.10 -10.96
CA TYR A 324 -14.23 54.96 -11.40
C TYR A 324 -13.73 56.40 -11.55
N LEU A 325 -13.47 56.82 -12.78
CA LEU A 325 -13.20 58.23 -13.09
C LEU A 325 -14.52 59.02 -13.10
N PRO A 326 -14.66 60.12 -12.35
CA PRO A 326 -15.82 60.98 -12.47
C PRO A 326 -15.82 61.65 -13.85
N ALA A 327 -16.82 61.36 -14.67
CA ALA A 327 -17.04 62.08 -15.92
C ALA A 327 -17.59 63.48 -15.61
N ILE A 328 -16.76 64.51 -15.73
CA ILE A 328 -17.23 65.89 -15.75
C ILE A 328 -17.72 66.17 -17.18
N MET A 329 -19.03 66.06 -17.39
CA MET A 329 -19.65 66.60 -18.61
C MET A 329 -19.60 68.13 -18.54
N LYS A 330 -18.89 68.75 -19.48
CA LYS A 330 -18.91 70.19 -19.73
C LYS A 330 -20.11 70.58 -20.58
#